data_AF-A0A1F5DPP0-F1
#
_entry.id   AF-A0A1F5DPP0-F1
#
_cell.length_a   1.000
_cell.length_b   1.000
_cell.length_c   1.000
_cell.angle_alpha   90.00
_cell.angle_beta   90.00
_cell.angle_gamma   90.00
#
_symmetry.space_group_name_H-M   'P 1'
#
loop_
_entity.id
_entity.type
_entity.pdbx_description
1 polymer ?
#
loop_
_entity_poly.entity_id
_entity_poly.type
_entity_poly.pdbx_seq_one_letter_code
_entity_poly.pdbx_strand_id
1 'polypeptide(L)'
;MHKPTREESAQILRELPPDQAFYFHRDTDAPTGISANSLAGFTDSIKTIELDSLEFHMNRGDFEKWVTMLGDETLSQQIAHLKQENFHGDKLRKRLQQITRLRLGFLKKIADTPASNSPH
;
A
#
# COMPACT_ATOMS: atom_id res chain seq x y z
N MET A 1 18.27 2.09 0.23
CA MET A 1 16.93 1.74 -0.27
C MET A 1 17.08 0.70 -1.36
N HIS A 2 16.46 -0.47 -1.21
CA HIS A 2 16.50 -1.53 -2.21
C HIS A 2 15.64 -1.13 -3.43
N LYS A 3 16.18 -1.28 -4.63
CA LYS A 3 15.47 -1.07 -5.88
C LYS A 3 14.97 -2.43 -6.36
N PRO A 4 13.64 -2.65 -6.48
CA PRO A 4 13.10 -3.91 -6.94
C PRO A 4 13.43 -4.12 -8.41
N THR A 5 13.52 -5.38 -8.80
CA THR A 5 13.54 -5.87 -10.18
C THR A 5 12.19 -5.65 -10.86
N ARG A 6 12.13 -5.92 -12.17
CA ARG A 6 10.89 -5.86 -12.94
C ARG A 6 9.88 -6.91 -12.44
N GLU A 7 10.38 -8.12 -12.18
CA GLU A 7 9.61 -9.25 -11.70
C GLU A 7 9.07 -9.01 -10.29
N GLU A 8 9.90 -8.51 -9.36
CA GLU A 8 9.45 -8.10 -8.03
C GLU A 8 8.41 -6.98 -8.09
N SER A 9 8.60 -6.00 -8.99
CA SER A 9 7.63 -4.91 -9.16
C SER A 9 6.30 -5.43 -9.69
N ALA A 10 6.31 -6.32 -10.69
CA ALA A 10 5.10 -6.95 -11.21
C ALA A 10 4.42 -7.81 -10.13
N GLN A 11 5.19 -8.53 -9.33
CA GLN A 11 4.67 -9.32 -8.22
C GLN A 11 4.00 -8.42 -7.18
N ILE A 12 4.61 -7.32 -6.76
CA ILE A 12 3.99 -6.38 -5.79
C ILE A 12 2.71 -5.75 -6.36
N LEU A 13 2.67 -5.47 -7.66
CA LEU A 13 1.54 -4.82 -8.34
C LEU A 13 0.38 -5.76 -8.70
N ARG A 14 0.55 -7.08 -8.50
CA ARG A 14 -0.47 -8.08 -8.85
C ARG A 14 -1.81 -7.83 -8.15
N GLU A 15 -2.87 -8.33 -8.76
CA GLU A 15 -4.13 -8.53 -8.06
C GLU A 15 -4.05 -9.80 -7.20
N LEU A 16 -4.66 -9.72 -6.02
CA LEU A 16 -4.76 -10.79 -5.05
C LEU A 16 -6.12 -11.46 -5.10
N PRO A 17 -6.20 -12.75 -4.73
CA PRO A 17 -7.49 -13.39 -4.48
C PRO A 17 -8.19 -12.76 -3.28
N PRO A 18 -9.53 -12.94 -3.14
CA PRO A 18 -10.31 -12.31 -2.08
C PRO A 18 -9.78 -12.58 -0.66
N ASP A 19 -9.34 -13.79 -0.36
CA ASP A 19 -8.81 -14.19 0.95
C ASP A 19 -7.52 -13.46 1.36
N GLN A 20 -6.85 -12.77 0.42
CA GLN A 20 -5.66 -11.98 0.66
C GLN A 20 -5.89 -10.47 0.47
N ALA A 21 -7.10 -10.05 0.09
CA ALA A 21 -7.43 -8.64 -0.06
C ALA A 21 -7.38 -7.91 1.30
N PHE A 22 -7.09 -6.62 1.26
CA PHE A 22 -7.24 -5.76 2.43
C PHE A 22 -8.70 -5.39 2.61
N TYR A 23 -9.29 -5.73 3.75
CA TYR A 23 -10.67 -5.39 4.09
C TYR A 23 -10.71 -4.24 5.09
N PHE A 24 -11.35 -3.14 4.71
CA PHE A 24 -11.44 -1.96 5.56
C PHE A 24 -12.52 -2.14 6.64
N HIS A 25 -12.15 -1.76 7.85
CA HIS A 25 -12.98 -1.79 9.05
C HIS A 25 -12.85 -0.47 9.78
N ARG A 26 -13.93 -0.02 10.42
CA ARG A 26 -13.94 1.13 11.33
C ARG A 26 -13.53 0.75 12.75
N ASP A 27 -13.80 -0.51 13.11
CA ASP A 27 -13.44 -1.16 14.38
C ASP A 27 -13.48 -2.69 14.20
N THR A 28 -13.15 -3.45 15.26
CA THR A 28 -13.00 -4.91 15.31
C THR A 28 -14.17 -5.69 14.71
N ASP A 29 -15.40 -5.16 14.79
CA ASP A 29 -16.61 -5.77 14.24
C ASP A 29 -17.42 -4.82 13.35
N ALA A 30 -16.76 -3.83 12.73
CA ALA A 30 -17.42 -2.80 11.94
C ALA A 30 -16.85 -2.71 10.51
N PRO A 31 -17.14 -3.69 9.63
CA PRO A 31 -16.69 -3.65 8.24
C PRO A 31 -17.31 -2.46 7.49
N THR A 32 -16.56 -1.89 6.54
CA THR A 32 -17.09 -0.85 5.63
C THR A 32 -17.69 -1.43 4.36
N GLY A 33 -17.43 -2.71 4.08
CA GLY A 33 -17.77 -3.36 2.80
C GLY A 33 -16.81 -2.98 1.66
N ILE A 34 -15.80 -2.16 1.92
CA ILE A 34 -14.77 -1.77 0.95
C ILE A 34 -13.55 -2.66 1.15
N SER A 35 -12.98 -3.12 0.04
CA SER A 35 -11.75 -3.91 0.04
C SER A 35 -10.81 -3.48 -1.09
N ALA A 36 -9.52 -3.72 -0.90
CA ALA A 36 -8.51 -3.55 -1.92
C ALA A 36 -7.77 -4.87 -2.16
N ASN A 37 -7.84 -5.38 -3.39
CA ASN A 37 -7.14 -6.61 -3.80
C ASN A 37 -5.77 -6.33 -4.46
N SER A 38 -5.31 -5.07 -4.50
CA SER A 38 -4.04 -4.69 -5.09
C SER A 38 -3.52 -3.40 -4.48
N LEU A 39 -2.21 -3.12 -4.60
CA LEU A 39 -1.63 -1.85 -4.13
C LEU A 39 -2.28 -0.63 -4.81
N ALA A 40 -2.70 -0.77 -6.07
CA ALA A 40 -3.42 0.27 -6.79
C ALA A 40 -4.80 0.53 -6.16
N GLY A 41 -5.60 -0.54 -5.96
CA GLY A 41 -6.91 -0.44 -5.31
C GLY A 41 -6.82 0.10 -3.88
N PHE A 42 -5.75 -0.25 -3.15
CA PHE A 42 -5.49 0.27 -1.80
C PHE A 42 -5.20 1.78 -1.84
N THR A 43 -4.32 2.20 -2.74
CA THR A 43 -3.96 3.62 -2.94
C THR A 43 -5.19 4.46 -3.29
N ASP A 44 -6.08 3.92 -4.12
CA ASP A 44 -7.33 4.58 -4.48
C ASP A 44 -8.34 4.63 -3.33
N SER A 45 -8.48 3.53 -2.58
CA SER A 45 -9.39 3.46 -1.42
C SER A 45 -9.07 4.48 -0.34
N ILE A 46 -7.78 4.78 -0.08
CA ILE A 46 -7.35 5.80 0.89
C ILE A 46 -7.90 7.20 0.54
N LYS A 47 -8.30 7.46 -0.72
CA LYS A 47 -8.89 8.74 -1.13
C LYS A 47 -10.23 9.03 -0.47
N THR A 48 -11.04 8.00 -0.26
CA THR A 48 -12.45 8.16 0.08
C THR A 48 -12.88 7.40 1.33
N ILE A 49 -12.12 6.39 1.76
CA ILE A 49 -12.43 5.60 2.96
C ILE A 49 -12.51 6.51 4.20
N GLU A 50 -13.41 6.19 5.12
CA GLU A 50 -13.66 6.99 6.31
C GLU A 50 -12.40 7.12 7.21
N LEU A 51 -12.31 8.25 7.94
CA LEU A 51 -11.13 8.57 8.75
C LEU A 51 -10.95 7.61 9.92
N ASP A 52 -12.04 7.19 10.55
CA ASP A 52 -12.05 6.18 11.61
C ASP A 52 -11.43 4.86 11.12
N SER A 53 -11.75 4.42 9.91
CA SER A 53 -11.13 3.23 9.31
C SER A 53 -9.63 3.41 9.05
N LEU A 54 -9.20 4.56 8.53
CA LEU A 54 -7.77 4.84 8.33
C LEU A 54 -7.00 4.80 9.65
N GLU A 55 -7.52 5.47 10.68
CA GLU A 55 -6.86 5.54 11.98
C GLU A 55 -6.86 4.20 12.70
N PHE A 56 -7.96 3.44 12.64
CA PHE A 56 -8.07 2.11 13.20
C PHE A 56 -6.98 1.17 12.68
N HIS A 57 -6.85 1.08 11.35
CA HIS A 57 -5.85 0.22 10.73
C HIS A 57 -4.42 0.73 10.90
N MET A 58 -4.21 2.06 10.86
CA MET A 58 -2.89 2.65 11.13
C MET A 58 -2.43 2.33 12.56
N ASN A 59 -3.29 2.48 13.56
CA ASN A 59 -2.97 2.21 14.95
C ASN A 59 -2.65 0.72 15.20
N ARG A 60 -3.42 -0.19 14.61
CA ARG A 60 -3.18 -1.65 14.70
C ARG A 60 -1.98 -2.14 13.90
N GLY A 61 -1.52 -1.32 12.95
CA GLY A 61 -0.44 -1.65 12.05
C GLY A 61 -0.81 -2.63 10.96
N ASP A 62 -2.08 -2.61 10.55
CA ASP A 62 -2.60 -3.56 9.55
C ASP A 62 -2.06 -3.22 8.16
N PHE A 63 -1.86 -1.93 7.87
CA PHE A 63 -1.35 -1.47 6.58
C PHE A 63 0.08 -1.94 6.31
N GLU A 64 1.02 -1.77 7.24
CA GLU A 64 2.40 -2.23 7.05
C GLU A 64 2.48 -3.75 6.92
N LYS A 65 1.66 -4.51 7.67
CA LYS A 65 1.61 -5.98 7.57
C LYS A 65 1.13 -6.44 6.21
N TRP A 66 0.05 -5.85 5.71
CA TRP A 66 -0.49 -6.21 4.40
C TRP A 66 0.47 -5.85 3.26
N VAL A 67 1.11 -4.67 3.34
CA VAL A 67 2.12 -4.27 2.35
C VAL A 67 3.37 -5.17 2.40
N THR A 68 3.79 -5.63 3.58
CA THR A 68 4.83 -6.66 3.69
C THR A 68 4.42 -7.96 2.99
N MET A 69 3.17 -8.41 3.15
CA MET A 69 2.65 -9.60 2.47
C MET A 69 2.63 -9.47 0.94
N LEU A 70 2.45 -8.25 0.40
CA LEU A 70 2.62 -7.99 -1.03
C LEU A 70 4.05 -8.18 -1.52
N GLY A 71 5.03 -8.12 -0.63
CA GLY A 71 6.48 -8.17 -0.93
C GLY A 71 7.16 -6.80 -0.94
N ASP A 72 6.50 -5.73 -0.46
CA ASP A 72 7.07 -4.37 -0.50
C ASP A 72 7.56 -3.88 0.87
N GLU A 73 8.72 -4.38 1.29
CA GLU A 73 9.35 -3.97 2.56
C GLU A 73 9.62 -2.47 2.63
N THR A 74 9.91 -1.82 1.51
CA THR A 74 10.21 -0.38 1.48
C THR A 74 8.98 0.44 1.86
N LEU A 75 7.83 0.15 1.27
CA LEU A 75 6.59 0.85 1.62
C LEU A 75 6.10 0.47 3.02
N SER A 76 6.27 -0.79 3.42
CA SER A 76 5.97 -1.24 4.78
C SER A 76 6.73 -0.41 5.84
N GLN A 77 8.04 -0.22 5.66
CA GLN A 77 8.86 0.61 6.55
C GLN A 77 8.43 2.08 6.55
N GLN A 78 8.05 2.63 5.39
CA GLN A 78 7.55 4.00 5.29
C GLN A 78 6.22 4.19 6.04
N ILE A 79 5.31 3.21 5.95
CA ILE A 79 4.05 3.21 6.69
C ILE A 79 4.32 3.07 8.20
N ALA A 80 5.21 2.16 8.60
CA ALA A 80 5.59 1.99 10.00
C ALA A 80 6.22 3.27 10.59
N HIS A 81 7.03 3.99 9.82
CA HIS A 81 7.57 5.29 10.23
C HIS A 81 6.46 6.36 10.33
N LEU A 82 5.56 6.43 9.34
CA LEU A 82 4.41 7.34 9.36
C LEU A 82 3.51 7.11 10.59
N LYS A 83 3.35 5.86 11.02
CA LYS A 83 2.64 5.51 12.24
C LYS A 83 3.29 6.15 13.48
N GLN A 84 4.61 6.17 13.58
CA GLN A 84 5.34 6.79 14.70
C GLN A 84 5.16 8.31 14.75
N GLU A 85 4.91 8.95 13.61
CA GLU A 85 4.60 10.39 13.53
C GLU A 85 3.23 10.74 14.13
N ASN A 86 2.38 9.73 14.42
CA ASN A 86 1.09 9.85 15.10
C ASN A 86 0.19 10.96 14.51
N PHE A 87 0.06 10.98 13.18
CA PHE A 87 -0.91 11.85 12.51
C PHE A 87 -2.31 11.26 12.55
N HIS A 88 -3.29 12.17 12.51
CA HIS A 88 -4.72 11.84 12.51
C HIS A 88 -5.45 12.58 11.38
N GLY A 89 -6.68 12.16 11.11
CA GLY A 89 -7.60 12.78 10.19
C GLY A 89 -7.03 12.96 8.78
N ASP A 90 -7.32 14.12 8.19
CA ASP A 90 -6.84 14.44 6.84
C ASP A 90 -5.31 14.52 6.73
N LYS A 91 -4.60 14.80 7.82
CA LYS A 91 -3.14 14.83 7.81
C LYS A 91 -2.59 13.41 7.60
N LEU A 92 -3.12 12.43 8.32
CA LEU A 92 -2.81 11.01 8.12
C LEU A 92 -3.13 10.60 6.68
N ARG A 93 -4.36 10.88 6.22
CA ARG A 93 -4.80 10.56 4.86
C ARG A 93 -3.85 11.11 3.81
N LYS A 94 -3.53 12.40 3.86
CA LYS A 94 -2.65 13.06 2.88
C LYS A 94 -1.26 12.44 2.85
N ARG A 95 -0.68 12.14 4.01
CA ARG A 95 0.65 11.53 4.11
C ARG A 95 0.66 10.10 3.60
N LEU A 96 -0.32 9.29 3.99
CA LEU A 96 -0.45 7.92 3.53
C LEU A 96 -0.66 7.87 2.01
N GLN A 97 -1.53 8.70 1.46
CA GLN A 97 -1.72 8.83 0.01
C GLN A 97 -0.46 9.26 -0.74
N GLN A 98 0.38 10.10 -0.12
CA GLN A 98 1.60 10.57 -0.74
C GLN A 98 2.59 9.42 -0.90
N ILE A 99 2.86 8.68 0.19
CA ILE A 99 3.83 7.59 0.17
C ILE A 99 3.36 6.43 -0.72
N THR A 100 2.07 6.08 -0.69
CA THR A 100 1.52 5.00 -1.53
C THR A 100 1.52 5.37 -3.01
N ARG A 101 1.13 6.59 -3.38
CA ARG A 101 1.17 7.06 -4.78
C ARG A 101 2.59 7.10 -5.34
N LEU A 102 3.54 7.63 -4.57
CA LEU A 102 4.94 7.69 -5.00
C LEU A 102 5.50 6.29 -5.23
N ARG A 103 5.24 5.36 -4.30
CA ARG A 103 5.69 3.98 -4.46
C ARG A 103 5.01 3.29 -5.64
N LEU A 104 3.70 3.42 -5.78
CA LEU A 104 2.92 2.83 -6.88
C LEU A 104 3.45 3.31 -8.25
N GLY A 105 3.69 4.61 -8.41
CA GLY A 105 4.25 5.16 -9.65
C GLY A 105 5.65 4.65 -9.95
N PHE A 106 6.49 4.52 -8.91
CA PHE A 106 7.84 3.97 -9.04
C PHE A 106 7.82 2.50 -9.48
N LEU A 107 6.99 1.66 -8.84
CA LEU A 107 6.86 0.25 -9.19
C LEU A 107 6.34 0.06 -10.62
N LYS A 108 5.33 0.82 -11.02
CA LYS A 108 4.80 0.79 -12.40
C LYS A 108 5.88 1.11 -13.41
N LYS A 109 6.66 2.17 -13.16
CA LYS A 109 7.79 2.54 -14.04
C LYS A 109 8.80 1.40 -14.20
N ILE A 110 9.13 0.68 -13.13
CA ILE A 110 10.07 -0.46 -13.19
C ILE A 110 9.45 -1.65 -13.93
N ALA A 111 8.18 -1.98 -13.65
CA ALA A 111 7.46 -3.06 -14.32
C ALA A 111 7.32 -2.84 -15.84
N ASP A 112 7.11 -1.58 -16.25
CA ASP A 112 6.91 -1.17 -17.65
C ASP A 112 8.23 -0.95 -18.41
N THR A 113 9.38 -0.88 -17.71
CA THR A 113 10.68 -0.73 -18.37
C THR A 113 11.04 -2.05 -19.08
N PRO A 114 11.26 -2.06 -20.41
CA PRO A 114 11.71 -3.26 -21.10
C PRO A 114 13.07 -3.69 -20.57
N ALA A 115 13.30 -5.00 -20.48
CA ALA A 115 14.63 -5.53 -20.17
C ALA A 115 15.63 -4.93 -21.18
N SER A 116 16.63 -4.21 -20.67
CA SER A 116 17.67 -3.65 -21.52
C SER A 116 18.44 -4.83 -22.12
N ASN A 117 18.15 -5.16 -23.38
CA ASN A 117 19.05 -5.93 -24.21
C ASN A 117 20.28 -5.05 -24.44
N SER A 118 21.29 -5.17 -23.57
CA SER A 118 22.63 -4.72 -23.92
C SER A 118 23.23 -5.75 -24.87
N PRO A 119 23.51 -5.42 -26.15
CA PRO A 119 24.38 -6.25 -26.96
C PRO A 119 25.79 -6.19 -26.37
N HIS A 120 26.49 -7.32 -26.48
CA HIS A 120 27.86 -7.57 -26.05
C HIS A 120 28.86 -6.45 -26.37
#